data_AF-A0A0A0JZP4-F1
#
_entry.id   AF-A0A0A0JZP4-F1
#
_cell.length_a   1.000
_cell.length_b   1.000
_cell.length_c   1.000
_cell.angle_alpha   90.00
_cell.angle_beta   90.00
_cell.angle_gamma   90.00
#
_symmetry.space_group_name_H-M   'P 1'
#
loop_
_entity.id
_entity.type
_entity.pdbx_description
1 polymer ?
#
loop_
_entity_poly.entity_id
_entity_poly.type
_entity_poly.pdbx_seq_one_letter_code
_entity_poly.pdbx_strand_id
1 'polypeptide(L)'
;MTIDDRAIERALTALADDGYATSTNVDPAYREFVARTSRAERLRHVTRWAVAAVVVGILALGGILAFQQGGDRDGRDRLQPATPRPSTTQLISPTELVGTWLVEADSLFGGFPWLWTFNADGSGSGSPNANTTENTWVYTLSGNSIGARDRPGGCAYSWVVSRYDAGSLTLEVLNHCGNLGDDITLTRLSPASPAGSAIAMPSMTDATPLRDVADAGGVWLMRGTGMLLAIEARNPAFATYRLDDQGSLASDPVDRGTVALDATGDLTLVSTNPPPHGCAASRPGARLTGVVVTPLGLQARQGVESVCIDADLTTSWIRVAAR
;
A
#
# COMPACT_ATOMS: atom_id res chain seq x y z
N MET A 1 -6.54 -0.39 -20.33
CA MET A 1 -6.94 1.03 -20.25
C MET A 1 -5.88 1.81 -21.00
N THR A 2 -6.18 2.30 -22.21
CA THR A 2 -5.27 3.17 -22.96
C THR A 2 -5.49 4.57 -22.43
N ILE A 3 -4.43 5.20 -21.93
CA ILE A 3 -4.45 6.65 -21.67
C ILE A 3 -4.84 7.29 -23.01
N ASP A 4 -5.90 8.09 -23.00
CA ASP A 4 -6.40 8.77 -24.20
C ASP A 4 -5.28 9.67 -24.72
N ASP A 5 -4.73 9.36 -25.89
CA ASP A 5 -3.60 10.09 -26.50
C ASP A 5 -3.88 11.60 -26.55
N ARG A 6 -5.15 11.99 -26.66
CA ARG A 6 -5.59 13.39 -26.65
C ARG A 6 -5.40 14.12 -25.32
N ALA A 7 -5.32 13.38 -24.21
CA ALA A 7 -5.06 13.94 -22.88
C ALA A 7 -3.56 14.19 -22.67
N ILE A 8 -2.72 13.27 -23.16
CA ILE A 8 -1.26 13.45 -23.18
C ILE A 8 -0.91 14.60 -24.12
N GLU A 9 -1.49 14.63 -25.32
CA GLU A 9 -1.24 15.66 -26.32
C GLU A 9 -1.60 17.05 -25.78
N ARG A 10 -2.78 17.22 -25.14
CA ARG A 10 -3.16 18.50 -24.50
C ARG A 10 -2.23 18.92 -23.35
N ALA A 11 -1.76 17.97 -22.54
CA ALA A 11 -0.83 18.27 -21.45
C ALA A 11 0.54 18.70 -22.00
N LEU A 12 1.01 18.07 -23.08
CA LEU A 12 2.26 18.41 -23.74
C LEU A 12 2.17 19.74 -24.49
N THR A 13 1.05 20.04 -25.16
CA THR A 13 0.83 21.35 -25.81
C THR A 13 0.82 22.48 -24.80
N ALA A 14 0.16 22.30 -23.64
CA ALA A 14 0.18 23.29 -22.56
C ALA A 14 1.59 23.54 -22.01
N LEU A 15 2.43 22.50 -21.93
CA LEU A 15 3.84 22.64 -21.53
C LEU A 15 4.70 23.35 -22.59
N ALA A 16 4.38 23.16 -23.87
CA ALA A 16 5.11 23.75 -24.99
C ALA A 16 4.80 25.25 -25.16
N ASP A 17 3.57 25.67 -24.90
CA ASP A 17 3.15 27.08 -25.02
C ASP A 17 3.74 27.98 -23.92
N ASP A 18 4.14 27.43 -22.76
CA ASP A 18 4.69 28.21 -21.63
C ASP A 18 6.18 28.58 -21.77
N GLY A 19 6.80 28.30 -22.92
CA GLY A 19 8.01 28.98 -23.41
C GLY A 19 9.34 28.78 -22.64
N TYR A 20 9.33 28.28 -21.40
CA TYR A 20 10.54 27.99 -20.61
C TYR A 20 10.30 26.81 -19.65
N ALA A 21 10.36 25.58 -20.17
CA ALA A 21 10.50 24.39 -19.34
C ALA A 21 11.97 24.28 -18.87
N THR A 22 12.32 24.97 -17.78
CA THR A 22 13.54 24.66 -17.03
C THR A 22 13.28 23.38 -16.21
N SER A 23 14.33 22.58 -15.93
CA SER A 23 14.20 21.35 -15.14
C SER A 23 13.55 21.59 -13.76
N THR A 24 13.62 22.81 -13.24
CA THR A 24 12.99 23.24 -11.99
C THR A 24 11.45 23.30 -12.05
N ASN A 25 10.85 23.44 -13.25
CA ASN A 25 9.40 23.58 -13.43
C ASN A 25 8.69 22.28 -13.83
N VAL A 26 9.44 21.23 -14.16
CA VAL A 26 8.88 19.93 -14.59
C VAL A 26 8.36 19.11 -13.40
N ASP A 27 9.09 19.11 -12.28
CA ASP A 27 8.71 18.34 -11.09
C ASP A 27 7.40 18.79 -10.42
N PRO A 28 7.12 20.11 -10.27
CA PRO A 28 5.83 20.56 -9.73
C PRO A 28 4.67 20.23 -10.66
N ALA A 29 4.84 20.42 -11.98
CA ALA A 29 3.82 20.15 -12.98
C ALA A 29 3.51 18.65 -13.10
N TYR A 30 4.53 17.79 -13.00
CA TYR A 30 4.37 16.33 -12.97
C TYR A 30 3.65 15.88 -11.71
N ARG A 31 4.04 16.39 -10.53
CA ARG A 31 3.34 16.10 -9.26
C ARG A 31 1.89 16.54 -9.29
N GLU A 32 1.60 17.72 -9.84
CA GLU A 32 0.23 18.20 -9.98
C GLU A 32 -0.58 17.34 -10.97
N PHE A 33 0.02 16.90 -12.07
CA PHE A 33 -0.61 15.97 -13.01
C PHE A 33 -0.95 14.62 -12.35
N VAL A 34 -0.01 14.03 -11.60
CA VAL A 34 -0.22 12.78 -10.85
C VAL A 34 -1.29 12.94 -9.76
N ALA A 35 -1.32 14.09 -9.07
CA ALA A 35 -2.36 14.40 -8.09
C ALA A 35 -3.75 14.58 -8.72
N ARG A 36 -3.83 15.14 -9.94
CA ARG A 36 -5.10 15.27 -10.68
C ARG A 36 -5.59 13.92 -11.21
N THR A 37 -4.70 13.06 -11.70
CA THR A 37 -5.08 11.72 -12.20
C THR A 37 -5.54 10.81 -11.07
N SER A 38 -4.86 10.83 -9.91
CA SER A 38 -5.29 10.05 -8.73
C SER A 38 -6.63 10.53 -8.15
N ARG A 39 -6.92 11.84 -8.14
CA ARG A 39 -8.25 12.38 -7.79
C ARG A 39 -9.33 11.95 -8.78
N ALA A 40 -9.03 11.93 -10.08
CA ALA A 40 -9.95 11.47 -11.11
C ALA A 40 -10.26 9.96 -10.98
N GLU A 41 -9.28 9.15 -10.58
CA GLU A 41 -9.48 7.73 -10.30
C GLU A 41 -10.30 7.47 -9.03
N ARG A 42 -10.09 8.25 -7.96
CA ARG A 42 -10.96 8.19 -6.76
C ARG A 42 -12.41 8.53 -7.08
N LEU A 43 -12.68 9.57 -7.86
CA LEU A 43 -14.05 9.93 -8.28
C LEU A 43 -14.69 8.84 -9.17
N ARG A 44 -13.89 8.15 -9.99
CA ARG A 44 -14.33 6.99 -10.77
C ARG A 44 -14.63 5.78 -9.89
N HIS A 45 -13.90 5.58 -8.80
CA HIS A 45 -14.22 4.54 -7.83
C HIS A 45 -15.55 4.81 -7.12
N VAL A 46 -15.80 6.06 -6.67
CA VAL A 46 -17.08 6.44 -6.05
C VAL A 46 -18.26 6.23 -7.02
N THR A 47 -18.09 6.56 -8.29
CA THR A 47 -19.13 6.31 -9.32
C THR A 47 -19.28 4.83 -9.67
N ARG A 48 -18.22 4.02 -9.65
CA ARG A 48 -18.32 2.55 -9.78
C ARG A 48 -19.08 1.89 -8.62
N TRP A 49 -18.90 2.36 -7.39
CA TRP A 49 -19.67 1.89 -6.24
C TRP A 49 -21.15 2.31 -6.33
N ALA A 50 -21.44 3.50 -6.84
CA ALA A 50 -22.83 3.93 -7.08
C ALA A 50 -23.53 3.07 -8.15
N VAL A 51 -22.84 2.73 -9.25
CA VAL A 51 -23.39 1.83 -10.29
C VAL A 51 -23.54 0.40 -9.77
N ALA A 52 -22.58 -0.10 -8.98
CA ALA A 52 -22.67 -1.42 -8.35
C ALA A 52 -23.86 -1.51 -7.38
N ALA A 53 -24.14 -0.45 -6.61
CA ALA A 53 -25.29 -0.39 -5.71
C ALA A 53 -26.63 -0.43 -6.48
N VAL A 54 -26.72 0.24 -7.63
CA VAL A 54 -27.90 0.18 -8.50
C VAL A 54 -28.08 -1.21 -9.10
N VAL A 55 -27.01 -1.87 -9.55
CA VAL A 55 -27.09 -3.24 -10.10
C VAL A 55 -27.50 -4.25 -9.03
N VAL A 56 -27.01 -4.12 -7.79
CA VAL A 56 -27.44 -4.97 -6.66
C VAL A 56 -28.90 -4.69 -6.29
N GLY A 57 -29.37 -3.44 -6.36
CA GLY A 57 -30.78 -3.09 -6.17
C GLY A 57 -31.70 -3.71 -7.23
N ILE A 58 -31.30 -3.70 -8.51
CA ILE A 58 -32.04 -4.32 -9.61
C ILE A 58 -32.03 -5.85 -9.47
N LEU A 59 -30.92 -6.47 -9.06
CA LEU A 59 -30.83 -7.91 -8.83
C LEU A 59 -31.65 -8.37 -7.61
N ALA A 60 -31.71 -7.55 -6.54
CA ALA A 60 -32.55 -7.82 -5.38
C ALA A 60 -34.05 -7.75 -5.72
N LEU A 61 -34.45 -6.77 -6.55
CA LEU A 61 -35.83 -6.65 -7.04
C LEU A 61 -36.19 -7.75 -8.05
N GLY A 62 -35.25 -8.16 -8.91
CA GLY A 62 -35.42 -9.28 -9.85
C GLY A 62 -35.48 -10.65 -9.16
N GLY A 63 -34.74 -10.84 -8.06
CA GLY A 63 -34.73 -12.09 -7.29
C GLY A 63 -36.04 -12.41 -6.60
N ILE A 64 -36.81 -11.40 -6.19
CA ILE A 64 -38.12 -11.58 -5.53
C ILE A 64 -39.19 -12.07 -6.54
N LEU A 65 -39.11 -11.66 -7.81
CA LEU A 65 -40.02 -12.14 -8.85
C LEU A 65 -39.68 -13.56 -9.33
N ALA A 66 -38.41 -13.95 -9.32
CA ALA A 66 -37.98 -15.30 -9.71
C ALA A 66 -38.36 -16.37 -8.66
N PHE A 67 -38.44 -16.02 -7.37
CA PHE A 67 -38.77 -16.97 -6.31
C PHE A 67 -40.24 -17.44 -6.34
N GLN A 68 -41.15 -16.66 -6.93
CA GLN A 68 -42.57 -17.03 -7.03
C GLN A 68 -42.89 -17.96 -8.22
N GLN A 69 -41.95 -18.21 -9.15
CA GLN A 69 -42.16 -19.14 -10.27
C GLN A 69 -41.40 -20.48 -10.14
N GLY A 70 -40.66 -20.70 -9.06
CA GLY A 70 -39.79 -21.87 -8.89
C GLY A 70 -40.39 -23.10 -8.18
N GLY A 71 -41.68 -23.07 -7.82
CA GLY A 71 -42.28 -24.05 -6.90
C GLY A 71 -42.57 -25.45 -7.42
N ASP A 72 -42.38 -25.76 -8.72
CA ASP A 72 -42.93 -27.00 -9.31
C ASP A 72 -42.01 -27.69 -10.33
N ARG A 73 -40.72 -27.88 -10.01
CA ARG A 73 -39.86 -28.80 -10.77
C ARG A 73 -39.07 -29.74 -9.86
N ASP A 74 -39.72 -30.84 -9.50
CA ASP A 74 -39.07 -32.13 -9.30
C ASP A 74 -38.33 -32.51 -10.59
N GLY A 75 -37.00 -32.54 -10.55
CA GLY A 75 -36.21 -32.86 -11.73
C GLY A 75 -34.74 -32.97 -11.41
N ARG A 76 -34.28 -34.21 -11.26
CA ARG A 76 -32.90 -34.61 -11.10
C ARG A 76 -32.04 -34.14 -12.26
N ASP A 77 -31.48 -32.94 -12.16
CA ASP A 77 -30.28 -32.52 -12.90
C ASP A 77 -29.51 -31.57 -11.99
N ARG A 78 -28.77 -32.16 -11.04
CA ARG A 78 -27.69 -31.42 -10.36
C ARG A 78 -26.63 -31.15 -11.41
N LEU A 79 -26.73 -30.00 -12.06
CA LEU A 79 -25.63 -29.39 -12.80
C LEU A 79 -24.43 -29.43 -11.86
N GLN A 80 -23.48 -30.30 -12.18
CA GLN A 80 -22.21 -30.39 -11.49
C GLN A 80 -21.60 -28.99 -11.54
N PRO A 81 -21.26 -28.36 -10.40
CA PRO A 81 -20.63 -27.05 -10.42
C PRO A 81 -19.43 -27.13 -11.34
N ALA A 82 -19.40 -26.27 -12.36
CA ALA A 82 -18.36 -26.27 -13.37
C ALA A 82 -17.01 -26.30 -12.67
N THR A 83 -16.19 -27.30 -13.01
CA THR A 83 -14.82 -27.41 -12.48
C THR A 83 -14.16 -26.05 -12.66
N PRO A 84 -13.68 -25.39 -11.59
CA PRO A 84 -13.02 -24.09 -11.73
C PRO A 84 -11.91 -24.26 -12.75
N ARG A 85 -11.97 -23.48 -13.83
CA ARG A 85 -10.90 -23.48 -14.82
C ARG A 85 -9.60 -23.14 -14.09
N PRO A 86 -8.49 -23.85 -14.37
CA PRO A 86 -7.20 -23.44 -13.84
C PRO A 86 -6.98 -21.98 -14.22
N SER A 87 -6.85 -21.12 -13.22
CA SER A 87 -6.52 -19.72 -13.42
C SER A 87 -5.22 -19.68 -14.20
N THR A 88 -5.26 -19.16 -15.43
CA THR A 88 -4.05 -18.94 -16.23
C THR A 88 -3.10 -18.10 -15.39
N THR A 89 -1.87 -18.59 -15.16
CA THR A 89 -0.83 -17.81 -14.46
C THR A 89 -0.67 -16.50 -15.21
N GLN A 90 -1.17 -15.40 -14.61
CA GLN A 90 -0.98 -14.07 -15.17
C GLN A 90 0.49 -13.70 -14.96
N LEU A 91 1.13 -13.27 -16.04
CA LEU A 91 2.50 -12.75 -16.00
C LEU A 91 2.46 -11.39 -15.32
N ILE A 92 3.24 -11.21 -14.25
CA ILE A 92 3.38 -9.91 -13.59
C ILE A 92 4.25 -8.99 -14.45
N SER A 93 3.80 -7.77 -14.70
CA SER A 93 4.62 -6.75 -15.38
C SER A 93 5.62 -6.08 -14.41
N PRO A 94 6.72 -5.49 -14.90
CA PRO A 94 7.64 -4.72 -14.05
C PRO A 94 6.92 -3.63 -13.24
N THR A 95 5.97 -2.92 -13.85
CA THR A 95 5.16 -1.90 -13.19
C THR A 95 4.24 -2.45 -12.11
N GLU A 96 3.73 -3.68 -12.28
CA GLU A 96 2.93 -4.38 -11.27
C GLU A 96 3.76 -5.04 -10.18
N LEU A 97 5.09 -5.04 -10.28
CA LEU A 97 5.99 -5.48 -9.21
C LEU A 97 6.39 -4.30 -8.32
N VAL A 98 6.54 -3.09 -8.88
CA VAL A 98 6.94 -1.87 -8.14
C VAL A 98 5.96 -1.56 -7.01
N GLY A 99 6.48 -1.45 -5.78
CA GLY A 99 5.68 -1.22 -4.60
C GLY A 99 6.29 -1.80 -3.32
N THR A 100 5.62 -1.58 -2.18
CA THR A 100 5.90 -2.26 -0.91
C THR A 100 4.96 -3.44 -0.73
N TRP A 101 5.54 -4.58 -0.37
CA TRP A 101 4.89 -5.86 -0.22
C TRP A 101 5.14 -6.41 1.18
N LEU A 102 4.08 -6.94 1.79
CA LEU A 102 4.16 -7.75 2.99
C LEU A 102 4.54 -9.17 2.61
N VAL A 103 5.68 -9.64 3.11
CA VAL A 103 6.04 -11.06 3.09
C VAL A 103 5.24 -11.73 4.20
N GLU A 104 4.34 -12.63 3.83
CA GLU A 104 3.64 -13.46 4.81
C GLU A 104 4.69 -14.32 5.52
N ALA A 105 4.58 -14.41 6.85
CA ALA A 105 5.65 -14.95 7.67
C ALA A 105 5.64 -16.48 7.63
N ASP A 106 6.32 -17.06 6.64
CA ASP A 106 6.80 -18.44 6.67
C ASP A 106 8.14 -18.53 7.42
N SER A 107 8.59 -19.76 7.67
CA SER A 107 9.78 -20.17 8.44
C SER A 107 11.10 -19.42 8.14
N LEU A 108 11.22 -18.77 6.98
CA LEU A 108 12.46 -18.20 6.46
C LEU A 108 13.06 -17.05 7.30
N PHE A 109 12.23 -16.30 8.02
CA PHE A 109 12.70 -15.12 8.78
C PHE A 109 12.35 -15.17 10.28
N GLY A 110 12.22 -16.38 10.83
CA GLY A 110 11.93 -16.56 12.26
C GLY A 110 10.50 -16.15 12.66
N GLY A 111 9.56 -16.16 11.70
CA GLY A 111 8.14 -15.92 11.96
C GLY A 111 7.74 -14.45 12.11
N PHE A 112 8.63 -13.50 11.78
CA PHE A 112 8.29 -12.08 11.77
C PHE A 112 7.89 -11.62 10.37
N PRO A 113 6.87 -10.76 10.24
CA PRO A 113 6.51 -10.18 8.94
C PRO A 113 7.65 -9.28 8.43
N TRP A 114 7.96 -9.40 7.15
CA TRP A 114 8.95 -8.57 6.46
C TRP A 114 8.28 -7.70 5.42
N LEU A 115 8.85 -6.53 5.18
CA LEU A 115 8.47 -5.68 4.06
C LEU A 115 9.54 -5.76 2.99
N TRP A 116 9.12 -6.07 1.77
CA TRP A 116 9.94 -5.99 0.57
C TRP A 116 9.47 -4.82 -0.28
N THR A 117 10.40 -4.00 -0.71
CA THR A 117 10.15 -2.88 -1.62
C THR A 117 10.86 -3.13 -2.93
N PHE A 118 10.13 -2.97 -4.04
CA PHE A 118 10.66 -3.01 -5.39
C PHE A 118 10.49 -1.63 -6.02
N ASN A 119 11.58 -1.01 -6.46
CA ASN A 119 11.58 0.30 -7.09
C ASN A 119 11.67 0.17 -8.62
N ALA A 120 11.13 1.16 -9.34
CA ALA A 120 11.09 1.15 -10.80
C ALA A 120 12.48 1.16 -11.47
N ASP A 121 13.51 1.59 -10.76
CA ASP A 121 14.90 1.61 -11.23
C ASP A 121 15.61 0.25 -11.12
N GLY A 122 14.91 -0.80 -10.65
CA GLY A 122 15.48 -2.12 -10.43
C GLY A 122 16.22 -2.27 -9.09
N SER A 123 16.17 -1.26 -8.22
CA SER A 123 16.61 -1.42 -6.82
C SER A 123 15.48 -1.94 -5.94
N GLY A 124 15.82 -2.56 -4.83
CA GLY A 124 14.84 -2.93 -3.82
C GLY A 124 15.45 -2.98 -2.43
N SER A 125 14.58 -3.16 -1.45
CA SER A 125 15.00 -3.29 -0.06
C SER A 125 14.08 -4.19 0.75
N GLY A 126 14.63 -4.76 1.82
CA GLY A 126 13.95 -5.62 2.75
C GLY A 126 14.17 -5.14 4.18
N SER A 127 13.10 -5.08 4.96
CA SER A 127 13.21 -4.78 6.39
C SER A 127 12.13 -5.47 7.21
N PRO A 128 12.46 -5.98 8.40
CA PRO A 128 11.46 -6.44 9.39
C PRO A 128 10.83 -5.27 10.16
N ASN A 129 11.30 -4.04 9.98
CA ASN A 129 10.95 -2.93 10.86
C ASN A 129 10.76 -1.58 10.14
N ALA A 130 10.52 -0.52 10.92
CA ALA A 130 10.33 0.83 10.42
C ALA A 130 11.52 1.39 9.62
N ASN A 131 12.72 0.81 9.76
CA ASN A 131 13.90 1.12 8.95
C ASN A 131 13.87 0.31 7.64
N THR A 132 13.10 0.79 6.66
CA THR A 132 12.86 0.15 5.36
C THR A 132 14.09 0.00 4.44
N THR A 133 15.29 0.39 4.89
CA THR A 133 16.55 0.32 4.13
C THR A 133 17.56 -0.69 4.69
N GLU A 134 17.17 -1.59 5.60
CA GLU A 134 18.10 -2.48 6.30
C GLU A 134 18.88 -3.43 5.36
N ASN A 135 18.21 -4.01 4.36
CA ASN A 135 18.86 -4.86 3.36
C ASN A 135 18.51 -4.37 1.96
N THR A 136 19.43 -3.71 1.27
CA THR A 136 19.21 -3.28 -0.12
C THR A 136 19.67 -4.35 -1.10
N TRP A 137 19.06 -4.36 -2.29
CA TRP A 137 19.42 -5.26 -3.38
C TRP A 137 19.13 -4.62 -4.75
N VAL A 138 19.70 -5.21 -5.79
CA VAL A 138 19.31 -4.98 -7.18
C VAL A 138 18.53 -6.19 -7.66
N TYR A 139 17.45 -5.98 -8.39
CA TYR A 139 16.60 -7.03 -8.93
C TYR A 139 16.38 -6.91 -10.43
N THR A 140 16.04 -8.03 -11.06
CA THR A 140 15.58 -8.11 -12.44
C THR A 140 14.31 -8.95 -12.50
N LEU A 141 13.43 -8.62 -13.45
CA LEU A 141 12.25 -9.41 -13.79
C LEU A 141 12.36 -9.82 -15.26
N SER A 142 12.41 -11.12 -15.52
CA SER A 142 12.48 -11.68 -16.87
C SER A 142 11.41 -12.76 -17.02
N GLY A 143 10.35 -12.47 -17.77
CA GLY A 143 9.15 -13.32 -17.79
C GLY A 143 8.55 -13.41 -16.38
N ASN A 144 8.43 -14.63 -15.85
CA ASN A 144 7.98 -14.89 -14.48
C ASN A 144 9.12 -15.07 -13.48
N SER A 145 10.38 -14.88 -13.87
CA SER A 145 11.51 -15.06 -12.96
C SER A 145 11.94 -13.72 -12.36
N ILE A 146 11.99 -13.66 -11.03
CA ILE A 146 12.60 -12.55 -10.28
C ILE A 146 13.99 -13.00 -9.86
N GLY A 147 15.02 -12.25 -10.25
CA GLY A 147 16.38 -12.41 -9.71
C GLY A 147 16.71 -11.22 -8.82
N ALA A 148 17.32 -11.43 -7.66
CA ALA A 148 17.83 -10.37 -6.80
C ALA A 148 19.25 -10.66 -6.29
N ARG A 149 19.98 -9.59 -5.98
CA ARG A 149 21.33 -9.66 -5.42
C ARG A 149 21.54 -8.51 -4.44
N ASP A 150 21.94 -8.84 -3.21
CA ASP A 150 22.17 -7.89 -2.10
C ASP A 150 23.35 -6.94 -2.36
N ARG A 151 24.44 -7.42 -2.95
CA ARG A 151 25.65 -6.65 -3.27
C ARG A 151 26.54 -7.35 -4.30
N PRO A 152 27.49 -6.65 -4.94
CA PRO A 152 28.49 -7.30 -5.79
C PRO A 152 29.22 -8.41 -5.01
N GLY A 153 29.17 -9.64 -5.51
CA GLY A 153 29.74 -10.82 -4.84
C GLY A 153 28.94 -11.38 -3.66
N GLY A 154 27.79 -10.79 -3.31
CA GLY A 154 26.89 -11.31 -2.29
C GLY A 154 25.92 -12.38 -2.82
N CYS A 155 24.98 -12.78 -1.96
CA CYS A 155 24.02 -13.84 -2.26
C CYS A 155 23.15 -13.51 -3.47
N ALA A 156 23.01 -14.48 -4.37
CA ALA A 156 22.00 -14.44 -5.40
C ALA A 156 20.72 -15.11 -4.88
N TYR A 157 19.60 -14.45 -5.12
CA TYR A 157 18.28 -14.96 -4.87
C TYR A 157 17.53 -15.05 -6.20
N SER A 158 16.78 -16.11 -6.41
CA SER A 158 15.91 -16.21 -7.57
C SER A 158 14.64 -16.94 -7.25
N TRP A 159 13.54 -16.42 -7.78
CA TRP A 159 12.20 -16.93 -7.61
C TRP A 159 11.50 -17.06 -8.96
N VAL A 160 10.52 -17.95 -9.04
CA VAL A 160 9.55 -17.98 -10.13
C VAL A 160 8.18 -17.60 -9.58
N VAL A 161 7.52 -16.69 -10.27
CA VAL A 161 6.14 -16.33 -10.01
C VAL A 161 5.25 -17.48 -10.45
N SER A 162 4.78 -18.25 -9.47
CA SER A 162 3.88 -19.39 -9.69
C SER A 162 2.43 -18.91 -9.80
N ARG A 163 2.07 -17.84 -9.08
CA ARG A 163 0.74 -17.22 -9.11
C ARG A 163 0.82 -15.71 -8.89
N TYR A 164 0.02 -14.97 -9.65
CA TYR A 164 -0.25 -13.55 -9.40
C TYR A 164 -1.75 -13.29 -9.54
N ASP A 165 -2.33 -12.59 -8.56
CA ASP A 165 -3.75 -12.23 -8.55
C ASP A 165 -3.97 -10.94 -7.74
N ALA A 166 -4.28 -9.84 -8.42
CA ALA A 166 -4.76 -8.60 -7.82
C ALA A 166 -3.94 -8.08 -6.61
N GLY A 167 -2.60 -8.18 -6.70
CA GLY A 167 -1.69 -7.76 -5.64
C GLY A 167 -1.31 -8.84 -4.63
N SER A 168 -1.73 -10.09 -4.84
CA SER A 168 -1.17 -11.27 -4.18
C SER A 168 -0.21 -11.97 -5.14
N LEU A 169 0.97 -12.34 -4.64
CA LEU A 169 2.03 -13.00 -5.40
C LEU A 169 2.49 -14.25 -4.65
N THR A 170 2.57 -15.38 -5.33
CA THR A 170 3.24 -16.59 -4.80
C THR A 170 4.52 -16.82 -5.59
N LEU A 171 5.61 -17.00 -4.86
CA LEU A 171 6.97 -17.15 -5.36
C LEU A 171 7.53 -18.52 -5.00
N GLU A 172 7.85 -19.33 -6.00
CA GLU A 172 8.63 -20.55 -5.82
C GLU A 172 10.12 -20.20 -5.71
N VAL A 173 10.79 -20.63 -4.64
CA VAL A 173 12.20 -20.32 -4.39
C VAL A 173 13.09 -21.24 -5.21
N LEU A 174 13.63 -20.73 -6.31
CA LEU A 174 14.60 -21.47 -7.14
C LEU A 174 16.00 -21.48 -6.53
N ASN A 175 16.37 -20.40 -5.83
CA ASN A 175 17.68 -20.26 -5.22
C ASN A 175 17.64 -19.20 -4.12
N HIS A 176 18.08 -19.57 -2.93
CA HIS A 176 18.31 -18.71 -1.79
C HIS A 176 19.72 -18.97 -1.25
N CYS A 177 20.71 -18.19 -1.70
CA CYS A 177 22.11 -18.39 -1.33
C CYS A 177 22.64 -19.83 -1.58
N GLY A 178 22.15 -20.50 -2.61
CA GLY A 178 22.51 -21.89 -2.96
C GLY A 178 21.55 -22.96 -2.42
N ASN A 179 20.52 -22.58 -1.67
CA ASN A 179 19.51 -23.50 -1.14
C ASN A 179 18.16 -23.33 -1.84
N LEU A 180 17.38 -24.41 -1.92
CA LEU A 180 15.95 -24.32 -2.20
C LEU A 180 15.21 -23.90 -0.92
N GLY A 181 14.06 -23.27 -1.08
CA GLY A 181 13.20 -22.85 0.04
C GLY A 181 11.74 -23.18 -0.24
N ASP A 182 10.91 -23.02 0.79
CA ASP A 182 9.46 -23.08 0.65
C ASP A 182 8.95 -21.89 -0.18
N ASP A 183 7.77 -22.07 -0.79
CA ASP A 183 7.09 -20.98 -1.49
C ASP A 183 6.84 -19.80 -0.55
N ILE A 184 6.97 -18.58 -1.07
CA ILE A 184 6.76 -17.34 -0.33
C ILE A 184 5.52 -16.65 -0.88
N THR A 185 4.63 -16.21 0.01
CA THR A 185 3.49 -15.37 -0.39
C THR A 185 3.75 -13.91 -0.05
N LEU A 186 3.54 -13.04 -1.04
CA LEU A 186 3.60 -11.59 -0.88
C LEU A 186 2.22 -10.96 -1.08
N THR A 187 1.87 -10.01 -0.21
CA THR A 187 0.68 -9.18 -0.35
C THR A 187 1.09 -7.72 -0.56
N ARG A 188 0.73 -7.13 -1.71
CA ARG A 188 1.03 -5.74 -2.05
C ARG A 188 0.28 -4.80 -1.12
N LEU A 189 1.04 -3.99 -0.39
CA LEU A 189 0.50 -2.97 0.50
C LEU A 189 0.38 -1.62 -0.22
N SER A 190 1.42 -1.22 -0.95
CA SER A 190 1.55 0.10 -1.57
C SER A 190 2.15 0.00 -2.98
N PRO A 191 1.61 0.67 -4.02
CA PRO A 191 0.32 1.36 -4.02
C PRO A 191 -0.86 0.44 -3.66
N ALA A 192 -2.02 1.04 -3.39
CA ALA A 192 -3.20 0.28 -2.96
C ALA A 192 -3.51 -0.89 -3.89
N SER A 193 -3.75 -2.07 -3.31
CA SER A 193 -4.12 -3.27 -4.05
C SER A 193 -5.39 -3.92 -3.47
N PRO A 194 -6.14 -4.70 -4.27
CA PRO A 194 -7.24 -5.51 -3.74
C PRO A 194 -6.81 -6.45 -2.61
N ALA A 195 -5.67 -7.14 -2.76
CA ALA A 195 -5.13 -8.02 -1.71
C ALA A 195 -4.80 -7.26 -0.41
N GLY A 196 -4.11 -6.13 -0.51
CA GLY A 196 -3.79 -5.29 0.66
C GLY A 196 -5.04 -4.70 1.33
N SER A 197 -6.09 -4.40 0.56
CA SER A 197 -7.38 -3.94 1.08
C SER A 197 -8.16 -5.03 1.82
N ALA A 198 -7.90 -6.30 1.50
CA ALA A 198 -8.51 -7.45 2.14
C ALA A 198 -7.92 -7.77 3.51
N ILE A 199 -6.75 -7.19 3.87
CA ILE A 199 -6.17 -7.32 5.21
C ILE A 199 -7.17 -6.80 6.24
N ALA A 200 -7.53 -7.66 7.19
CA ALA A 200 -8.52 -7.37 8.21
C ALA A 200 -7.94 -6.45 9.29
N MET A 201 -8.75 -5.49 9.74
CA MET A 201 -8.41 -4.72 10.94
C MET A 201 -8.43 -5.66 12.15
N PRO A 202 -7.39 -5.69 12.99
CA PRO A 202 -7.41 -6.46 14.22
C PRO A 202 -8.47 -5.91 15.19
N SER A 203 -8.93 -6.76 16.10
CA SER A 203 -9.78 -6.33 17.20
C SER A 203 -9.06 -5.29 18.07
N MET A 204 -9.80 -4.25 18.48
CA MET A 204 -9.31 -3.20 19.39
C MET A 204 -9.86 -3.32 20.81
N THR A 205 -10.47 -4.47 21.16
CA THR A 205 -11.05 -4.72 22.49
C THR A 205 -10.02 -4.57 23.62
N ASP A 206 -8.82 -5.10 23.40
CA ASP A 206 -7.73 -5.07 24.39
C ASP A 206 -6.76 -3.89 24.17
N ALA A 207 -7.20 -2.87 23.43
CA ALA A 207 -6.36 -1.73 23.13
C ALA A 207 -6.09 -0.88 24.38
N THR A 208 -4.82 -0.59 24.63
CA THR A 208 -4.38 0.26 25.74
C THR A 208 -4.09 1.67 25.24
N PRO A 209 -4.31 2.72 26.06
CA PRO A 209 -3.83 4.06 25.73
C PRO A 209 -2.34 4.06 25.44
N LEU A 210 -1.92 4.80 24.41
CA LEU A 210 -0.52 4.96 24.07
C LEU A 210 0.18 5.76 25.19
N ARG A 211 1.24 5.19 25.76
CA ARG A 211 2.00 5.81 26.88
C ARG A 211 3.43 6.15 26.52
N ASP A 212 4.01 5.45 25.55
CA ASP A 212 5.33 5.74 24.99
C ASP A 212 5.24 5.74 23.46
N VAL A 213 5.92 6.70 22.80
CA VAL A 213 6.03 6.74 21.34
C VAL A 213 6.72 5.48 20.80
N ALA A 214 7.55 4.84 21.62
CA ALA A 214 8.11 3.52 21.38
C ALA A 214 7.06 2.46 21.02
N ASP A 215 5.89 2.48 21.67
CA ASP A 215 4.81 1.51 21.46
C ASP A 215 4.10 1.72 20.11
N ALA A 216 4.18 2.94 19.56
CA ALA A 216 3.73 3.28 18.22
C ALA A 216 4.81 3.00 17.14
N GLY A 217 6.00 2.55 17.53
CA GLY A 217 7.07 2.19 16.59
C GLY A 217 6.66 1.02 15.68
N GLY A 218 7.01 1.13 14.39
CA GLY A 218 6.76 0.12 13.38
C GLY A 218 6.25 0.70 12.06
N VAL A 219 5.81 -0.18 11.16
CA VAL A 219 5.14 0.24 9.91
C VAL A 219 3.67 -0.11 9.98
N TRP A 220 2.84 0.87 9.64
CA TRP A 220 1.40 0.85 9.79
C TRP A 220 0.72 1.07 8.44
N LEU A 221 -0.13 0.14 8.04
CA LEU A 221 -0.97 0.24 6.86
C LEU A 221 -2.29 0.92 7.20
N MET A 222 -2.62 1.96 6.44
CA MET A 222 -3.98 2.47 6.37
C MET A 222 -4.79 1.62 5.40
N ARG A 223 -5.81 0.95 5.94
CA ARG A 223 -6.56 -0.05 5.18
C ARG A 223 -7.20 0.55 3.94
N GLY A 224 -6.98 -0.11 2.79
CA GLY A 224 -7.64 0.20 1.53
C GLY A 224 -7.11 1.43 0.78
N THR A 225 -6.14 2.16 1.34
CA THR A 225 -5.57 3.35 0.69
C THR A 225 -4.17 3.14 0.14
N GLY A 226 -3.48 2.09 0.60
CA GLY A 226 -2.09 1.82 0.29
C GLY A 226 -1.09 2.77 0.97
N MET A 227 -1.59 3.66 1.82
CA MET A 227 -0.77 4.56 2.62
C MET A 227 -0.11 3.78 3.77
N LEU A 228 1.21 3.90 3.86
CA LEU A 228 2.05 3.35 4.91
C LEU A 228 2.58 4.48 5.78
N LEU A 229 2.47 4.34 7.09
CA LEU A 229 3.10 5.17 8.10
C LEU A 229 4.21 4.38 8.77
N ALA A 230 5.47 4.73 8.53
CA ALA A 230 6.59 4.21 9.30
C ALA A 230 6.90 5.16 10.46
N ILE A 231 6.93 4.67 11.70
CA ILE A 231 7.36 5.41 12.89
C ILE A 231 8.64 4.75 13.40
N GLU A 232 9.75 5.47 13.29
CA GLU A 232 11.02 5.05 13.88
C GLU A 232 11.17 5.67 15.26
N ALA A 233 10.90 4.87 16.29
CA ALA A 233 10.89 5.31 17.69
C ALA A 233 11.94 4.57 18.53
N ARG A 234 13.10 4.19 17.97
CA ARG A 234 14.18 3.52 18.74
C ARG A 234 14.69 4.41 19.88
N ASN A 235 14.74 5.71 19.64
CA ASN A 235 14.97 6.73 20.67
C ASN A 235 13.72 7.61 20.82
N PRO A 236 12.95 7.49 21.91
CA PRO A 236 11.74 8.29 22.14
C PRO A 236 11.97 9.81 22.07
N ALA A 237 13.18 10.29 22.36
CA ALA A 237 13.51 11.71 22.29
C ALA A 237 13.64 12.24 20.85
N PHE A 238 13.81 11.34 19.87
CA PHE A 238 14.05 11.68 18.47
C PHE A 238 13.25 10.78 17.52
N ALA A 239 11.98 10.53 17.85
CA ALA A 239 11.13 9.72 16.99
C ALA A 239 10.84 10.45 15.66
N THR A 240 10.93 9.73 14.56
CA THR A 240 10.64 10.24 13.21
C THR A 240 9.53 9.45 12.56
N TYR A 241 8.89 10.04 11.54
CA TYR A 241 7.95 9.32 10.69
C TYR A 241 8.23 9.52 9.20
N ARG A 242 7.70 8.58 8.42
CA ARG A 242 7.58 8.65 6.97
C ARG A 242 6.18 8.19 6.57
N LEU A 243 5.59 8.85 5.58
CA LEU A 243 4.29 8.54 4.99
C LEU A 243 4.44 8.39 3.49
N ASP A 244 3.90 7.32 2.94
CA ASP A 244 3.96 7.06 1.50
C ASP A 244 2.84 6.12 1.04
N ASP A 245 2.29 6.36 -0.15
CA ASP A 245 1.29 5.51 -0.79
C ASP A 245 1.69 5.01 -2.18
N GLN A 246 2.97 5.18 -2.56
CA GLN A 246 3.51 4.79 -3.87
C GLN A 246 4.55 3.65 -3.80
N GLY A 247 4.84 3.13 -2.61
CA GLY A 247 5.84 2.10 -2.38
C GLY A 247 7.27 2.64 -2.32
N SER A 248 7.45 3.94 -2.08
CA SER A 248 8.73 4.64 -1.97
C SER A 248 9.02 5.08 -0.53
N LEU A 249 8.38 4.45 0.47
CA LEU A 249 8.47 4.80 1.89
C LEU A 249 9.91 4.98 2.40
N ALA A 250 10.87 4.25 1.82
CA ALA A 250 12.28 4.32 2.16
C ALA A 250 13.03 5.50 1.50
N SER A 251 12.84 5.67 0.20
CA SER A 251 13.69 6.47 -0.67
C SER A 251 13.13 7.88 -0.88
N ASP A 252 11.82 7.99 -1.11
CA ASP A 252 11.15 9.24 -1.43
C ASP A 252 9.70 9.23 -0.89
N PRO A 253 9.53 9.26 0.45
CA PRO A 253 8.20 9.29 1.03
C PRO A 253 7.50 10.62 0.72
N VAL A 254 6.19 10.55 0.44
CA VAL A 254 5.33 11.73 0.23
C VAL A 254 5.43 12.74 1.38
N ASP A 255 5.52 12.26 2.62
CA ASP A 255 5.77 13.11 3.77
C ASP A 255 6.73 12.48 4.79
N ARG A 256 7.46 13.33 5.52
CA ARG A 256 8.37 12.90 6.59
C ARG A 256 8.57 14.00 7.63
N GLY A 257 8.87 13.59 8.85
CA GLY A 257 9.22 14.53 9.90
C GLY A 257 9.38 13.90 11.27
N THR A 258 8.98 14.63 12.31
CA THR A 258 9.13 14.17 13.70
C THR A 258 7.81 13.72 14.30
N VAL A 259 7.91 12.83 15.28
CA VAL A 259 6.76 12.31 16.04
C VAL A 259 6.94 12.69 17.50
N ALA A 260 5.88 13.17 18.13
CA ALA A 260 5.83 13.40 19.57
C ALA A 260 4.56 12.80 20.16
N LEU A 261 4.67 12.22 21.36
CA LEU A 261 3.54 11.82 22.20
C LEU A 261 3.42 12.83 23.34
N ASP A 262 2.24 13.41 23.51
CA ASP A 262 1.98 14.31 24.63
C ASP A 262 1.44 13.59 25.88
N ALA A 263 1.32 14.32 26.99
CA ALA A 263 0.83 13.76 28.25
C ALA A 263 -0.64 13.29 28.22
N THR A 264 -1.41 13.72 27.22
CA THR A 264 -2.81 13.30 27.03
C THR A 264 -2.94 12.00 26.23
N GLY A 265 -1.84 11.50 25.67
CA GLY A 265 -1.83 10.31 24.81
C GLY A 265 -2.10 10.64 23.34
N ASP A 266 -1.90 11.89 22.94
CA ASP A 266 -2.04 12.31 21.55
C ASP A 266 -0.72 12.21 20.82
N LEU A 267 -0.77 11.65 19.61
CA LEU A 267 0.40 11.52 18.75
C LEU A 267 0.39 12.66 17.74
N THR A 268 1.42 13.49 17.76
CA THR A 268 1.60 14.62 16.83
C THR A 268 2.69 14.27 15.83
N LEU A 269 2.36 14.35 14.54
CA LEU A 269 3.27 14.28 13.40
C LEU A 269 3.56 15.71 12.96
N VAL A 270 4.83 16.12 12.95
CA VAL A 270 5.24 17.44 12.45
C VAL A 270 6.08 17.25 11.20
N SER A 271 5.55 17.71 10.06
CA SER A 271 6.20 17.57 8.77
C SER A 271 7.43 18.47 8.68
N THR A 272 8.47 17.93 8.04
CA THR A 272 9.67 18.67 7.63
C THR A 272 9.63 19.07 6.16
N ASN A 273 8.64 18.57 5.42
CA ASN A 273 8.43 18.98 4.04
C ASN A 273 7.89 20.42 4.01
N PRO A 274 8.23 21.19 2.96
CA PRO A 274 7.58 22.47 2.74
C PRO A 274 6.06 22.29 2.67
N PRO A 275 5.26 23.19 3.27
CA PRO A 275 3.82 23.13 3.13
C PRO A 275 3.42 23.09 1.65
N PRO A 276 2.37 22.34 1.29
CA PRO A 276 1.81 22.33 -0.06
C PRO A 276 1.47 23.76 -0.51
N HIS A 277 1.55 24.01 -1.82
CA HIS A 277 1.30 25.33 -2.36
C HIS A 277 -0.08 25.86 -1.92
N GLY A 278 -0.12 27.10 -1.43
CA GLY A 278 -1.33 27.72 -0.89
C GLY A 278 -1.61 27.44 0.60
N CYS A 279 -0.79 26.61 1.26
CA CYS A 279 -0.83 26.49 2.71
C CYS A 279 0.14 27.48 3.40
N ALA A 280 -0.38 28.22 4.38
CA ALA A 280 0.38 29.16 5.20
C ALA A 280 0.67 28.65 6.64
N ALA A 281 0.46 27.37 6.91
CA ALA A 281 0.68 26.80 8.23
C ALA A 281 2.18 26.83 8.58
N SER A 282 2.51 27.44 9.72
CA SER A 282 3.88 27.48 10.23
C SER A 282 4.40 26.12 10.70
N ARG A 283 3.49 25.15 10.89
CA ARG A 283 3.78 23.78 11.32
C ARG A 283 2.83 22.82 10.61
N PRO A 284 3.17 22.38 9.39
CA PRO A 284 2.41 21.35 8.70
C PRO A 284 2.53 20.00 9.44
N GLY A 285 1.51 19.16 9.36
CA GLY A 285 1.50 17.88 10.06
C GLY A 285 0.11 17.35 10.37
N ALA A 286 0.03 16.47 11.36
CA ALA A 286 -1.22 15.91 11.84
C ALA A 286 -1.20 15.59 13.33
N ARG A 287 -2.37 15.59 13.96
CA ARG A 287 -2.57 15.17 15.35
C ARG A 287 -3.58 14.03 15.40
N LEU A 288 -3.18 12.92 15.99
CA LEU A 288 -4.04 11.76 16.26
C LEU A 288 -4.43 11.83 17.73
N THR A 289 -5.72 11.94 18.03
CA THR A 289 -6.19 12.22 19.39
C THR A 289 -6.72 10.96 20.09
N GLY A 290 -6.34 10.78 21.35
CA GLY A 290 -6.73 9.64 22.17
C GLY A 290 -6.25 8.31 21.57
N VAL A 291 -4.95 8.23 21.27
CA VAL A 291 -4.37 7.07 20.59
C VAL A 291 -4.38 5.86 21.50
N VAL A 292 -4.89 4.74 20.98
CA VAL A 292 -4.81 3.42 21.60
C VAL A 292 -4.08 2.46 20.67
N VAL A 293 -3.43 1.46 21.27
CA VAL A 293 -2.60 0.50 20.55
C VAL A 293 -2.88 -0.93 21.02
N THR A 294 -2.81 -1.87 20.09
CA THR A 294 -2.68 -3.31 20.31
C THR A 294 -1.38 -3.78 19.63
N PRO A 295 -0.94 -5.04 19.79
CA PRO A 295 0.24 -5.53 19.07
C PRO A 295 0.15 -5.40 17.54
N LEU A 296 -1.07 -5.34 16.99
CA LEU A 296 -1.33 -5.31 15.54
C LEU A 296 -2.10 -4.08 15.06
N GLY A 297 -2.57 -3.19 15.95
CA GLY A 297 -3.47 -2.10 15.59
C GLY A 297 -3.13 -0.80 16.30
N LEU A 298 -3.29 0.32 15.61
CA LEU A 298 -3.19 1.68 16.16
C LEU A 298 -4.44 2.45 15.77
N GLN A 299 -5.08 3.11 16.74
CA GLN A 299 -6.32 3.84 16.51
C GLN A 299 -6.37 5.16 17.26
N ALA A 300 -6.71 6.24 16.56
CA ALA A 300 -7.03 7.55 17.12
C ALA A 300 -8.53 7.62 17.45
N ARG A 301 -8.91 7.35 18.71
CA ARG A 301 -10.33 7.22 19.09
C ARG A 301 -11.12 8.51 18.99
N GLN A 302 -10.45 9.65 19.13
CA GLN A 302 -11.09 10.97 19.14
C GLN A 302 -10.95 11.71 17.80
N GLY A 303 -10.31 11.09 16.80
CA GLY A 303 -10.18 11.64 15.46
C GLY A 303 -8.74 11.95 15.06
N VAL A 304 -8.60 12.44 13.83
CA VAL A 304 -7.34 12.93 13.26
C VAL A 304 -7.57 14.34 12.75
N GLU A 305 -6.71 15.27 13.16
CA GLU A 305 -6.65 16.63 12.64
C GLU A 305 -5.41 16.77 11.76
N SER A 306 -5.59 17.10 10.49
CA SER A 306 -4.51 17.25 9.52
C SER A 306 -4.40 18.71 9.08
N VAL A 307 -3.19 19.26 9.13
CA VAL A 307 -2.89 20.62 8.70
C VAL A 307 -1.79 20.57 7.65
N CYS A 308 -2.16 20.76 6.38
CA CYS A 308 -1.20 20.90 5.29
C CYS A 308 -0.22 19.74 5.11
N ILE A 309 -0.73 18.54 5.34
CA ILE A 309 -0.04 17.29 5.02
C ILE A 309 -0.63 16.75 3.71
N ASP A 310 0.22 16.31 2.78
CA ASP A 310 -0.19 15.74 1.49
C ASP A 310 -0.71 14.29 1.64
N ALA A 311 -1.46 14.02 2.71
CA ALA A 311 -2.03 12.71 3.02
C ALA A 311 -3.39 12.84 3.72
N ASP A 312 -4.37 12.07 3.25
CA ASP A 312 -5.68 11.95 3.89
C ASP A 312 -5.62 10.86 4.96
N LEU A 313 -5.33 11.27 6.20
CA LEU A 313 -5.12 10.34 7.32
C LEU A 313 -6.46 9.88 7.91
N THR A 314 -6.57 8.56 8.14
CA THR A 314 -7.74 7.97 8.82
C THR A 314 -7.41 7.63 10.27
N THR A 315 -8.43 7.24 11.03
CA THR A 315 -8.31 6.97 12.46
C THR A 315 -7.74 5.60 12.81
N SER A 316 -7.58 4.66 11.87
CA SER A 316 -7.27 3.26 12.18
C SER A 316 -6.21 2.67 11.25
N TRP A 317 -5.26 1.97 11.84
CA TRP A 317 -4.07 1.48 11.17
C TRP A 317 -3.69 0.06 11.60
N ILE A 318 -3.17 -0.74 10.67
CA ILE A 318 -2.78 -2.14 10.87
C ILE A 318 -1.26 -2.23 10.88
N ARG A 319 -0.67 -2.83 11.91
CA ARG A 319 0.78 -3.06 11.95
C ARG A 319 1.15 -4.13 10.93
N VAL A 320 2.09 -3.80 10.04
CA VAL A 320 2.59 -4.69 8.99
C VAL A 320 4.09 -4.99 9.13
N ALA A 321 4.80 -4.23 9.98
CA ALA A 321 6.18 -4.52 10.37
C ALA A 321 6.46 -4.07 11.80
N ALA A 322 7.41 -4.72 12.45
CA ALA A 322 7.76 -4.46 13.84
C ALA A 322 8.58 -3.16 14.03
N ARG A 323 8.95 -2.86 15.27
CA ARG A 323 9.79 -1.72 15.65
C ARG A 323 11.28 -1.97 15.38
#